data_AF-A0A844ALN7-F1
#
_entry.id   AF-A0A844ALN7-F1
#
_cell.length_a   1.000
_cell.length_b   1.000
_cell.length_c   1.000
_cell.angle_alpha   90.00
_cell.angle_beta   90.00
_cell.angle_gamma   90.00
#
_symmetry.space_group_name_H-M   'P 1'
#
loop_
_entity.id
_entity.type
_entity.pdbx_description
1 polymer ?
#
loop_
_entity_poly.entity_id
_entity_poly.type
_entity_poly.pdbx_seq_one_letter_code
_entity_poly.pdbx_strand_id
1 'polypeptide(L)'
;MGTWGYKVGEDDVFRDVYDFFFDTYNQGASPEEASERVLEEMSGCFSDDDDQYEAYLALAFAQWETQYKDVGTIEEVERFISTGESLRNWSGRGGDETLLKRRRRALNSFLRKIKKPRRSKKRRVHIVPEFQEAILVDLIAPDNRKALTIQEIYMDGRFIHTSAMVMWSEGGGSIFHSDRSGLEICAEWLGSQNLQICFLNAGEEDLSFGIGNPNEAFFCGDRVKLVYKFSD
;
A
#
# COMPACT_ATOMS: atom_id res chain seq x y z
N MET A 1 -23.70 -7.63 -15.86
CA MET A 1 -24.17 -6.61 -16.83
C MET A 1 -23.56 -5.29 -16.40
N GLY A 2 -22.53 -4.82 -17.10
CA GLY A 2 -21.86 -3.56 -16.81
C GLY A 2 -22.79 -2.36 -16.99
N THR A 3 -22.56 -1.29 -16.24
CA THR A 3 -23.25 -0.01 -16.41
C THR A 3 -22.36 0.87 -17.27
N TRP A 4 -22.81 1.19 -18.48
CA TRP A 4 -22.06 1.96 -19.45
C TRP A 4 -22.83 3.24 -19.79
N GLY A 5 -22.19 4.38 -19.54
CA GLY A 5 -22.81 5.71 -19.65
C GLY A 5 -22.14 6.58 -20.73
N TYR A 6 -22.88 7.54 -21.29
CA TYR A 6 -22.38 8.34 -22.43
C TYR A 6 -21.18 9.23 -22.09
N LYS A 7 -20.85 9.42 -20.80
CA LYS A 7 -19.66 10.18 -20.42
C LYS A 7 -18.41 9.31 -20.50
N VAL A 8 -17.29 9.92 -20.85
CA VAL A 8 -15.98 9.28 -20.73
C VAL A 8 -15.74 8.96 -19.25
N GLY A 9 -15.41 7.70 -18.95
CA GLY A 9 -15.21 7.19 -17.59
C GLY A 9 -16.42 6.54 -16.90
N GLU A 10 -17.54 6.42 -17.60
CA GLU A 10 -18.71 5.64 -17.16
C GLU A 10 -18.73 4.23 -17.75
N ASP A 11 -17.59 3.71 -18.21
CA ASP A 11 -17.42 2.38 -18.79
C ASP A 11 -16.52 1.53 -17.86
N ASP A 12 -16.76 0.22 -17.80
CA ASP A 12 -16.03 -0.70 -16.91
C ASP A 12 -14.58 -0.89 -17.36
N VAL A 13 -14.33 -1.06 -18.67
CA VAL A 13 -12.97 -1.14 -19.22
C VAL A 13 -12.19 0.13 -18.90
N PHE A 14 -12.85 1.30 -19.04
CA PHE A 14 -12.20 2.55 -18.68
C PHE A 14 -11.76 2.54 -17.22
N ARG A 15 -12.65 2.11 -16.32
CA ARG A 15 -12.38 2.10 -14.88
C ARG A 15 -11.25 1.13 -14.54
N ASP A 16 -11.28 -0.07 -15.09
CA ASP A 16 -10.26 -1.08 -14.83
C ASP A 16 -8.87 -0.60 -15.27
N VAL A 17 -8.75 -0.03 -16.49
CA VAL A 17 -7.48 0.52 -16.99
C VAL A 17 -7.02 1.71 -16.15
N TYR A 18 -7.94 2.59 -15.78
CA TYR A 18 -7.62 3.78 -14.97
C TYR A 18 -7.17 3.40 -13.56
N ASP A 19 -7.86 2.46 -12.92
CA ASP A 19 -7.55 2.00 -11.57
C ASP A 19 -6.23 1.24 -11.55
N PHE A 20 -5.99 0.34 -12.51
CA PHE A 20 -4.71 -0.37 -12.65
C PHE A 20 -3.51 0.59 -12.81
N PHE A 21 -3.66 1.61 -13.67
CA PHE A 21 -2.63 2.66 -13.80
C PHE A 21 -2.36 3.32 -12.45
N PHE A 22 -3.42 3.74 -11.74
CA PHE A 22 -3.26 4.48 -10.50
C PHE A 22 -2.80 3.62 -9.33
N ASP A 23 -3.12 2.34 -9.28
CA ASP A 23 -2.58 1.41 -8.29
C ASP A 23 -1.07 1.27 -8.46
N THR A 24 -0.62 1.04 -9.69
CA THR A 24 0.81 1.02 -10.04
C THR A 24 1.49 2.36 -9.72
N TYR A 25 0.86 3.47 -10.08
CA TYR A 25 1.31 4.81 -9.73
C TYR A 25 1.16 5.15 -8.24
N ASN A 26 0.39 4.44 -7.42
CA ASN A 26 0.34 4.72 -5.98
C ASN A 26 1.42 3.91 -5.25
N GLN A 27 1.85 2.78 -5.81
CA GLN A 27 2.92 1.92 -5.28
C GLN A 27 4.35 2.44 -5.53
N GLY A 28 4.52 3.52 -6.29
CA GLY A 28 5.81 4.20 -6.46
C GLY A 28 6.33 4.28 -7.90
N ALA A 29 5.73 3.54 -8.84
CA ALA A 29 6.12 3.56 -10.25
C ALA A 29 5.99 4.96 -10.88
N SER A 30 6.86 5.30 -11.82
CA SER A 30 6.71 6.50 -12.65
C SER A 30 5.46 6.41 -13.54
N PRO A 31 4.93 7.54 -14.04
CA PRO A 31 3.81 7.51 -15.00
C PRO A 31 4.11 6.76 -16.31
N GLU A 32 5.38 6.72 -16.70
CA GLU A 32 5.87 5.98 -17.87
C GLU A 32 5.79 4.48 -17.60
N GLU A 33 6.42 4.01 -16.53
CA GLU A 33 6.34 2.60 -16.10
C GLU A 33 4.89 2.14 -15.88
N ALA A 34 4.05 2.98 -15.28
CA ALA A 34 2.63 2.66 -15.11
C ALA A 34 1.89 2.56 -16.46
N SER A 35 2.27 3.36 -17.47
CA SER A 35 1.71 3.25 -18.82
C SER A 35 2.16 1.97 -19.52
N GLU A 36 3.44 1.64 -19.41
CA GLU A 36 4.01 0.41 -20.00
C GLU A 36 3.35 -0.83 -19.41
N ARG A 37 3.19 -0.89 -18.07
CA ARG A 37 2.50 -2.00 -17.41
C ARG A 37 1.04 -2.12 -17.80
N VAL A 38 0.32 -1.01 -17.96
CA VAL A 38 -1.05 -1.04 -18.51
C VAL A 38 -1.07 -1.68 -19.90
N LEU A 39 -0.17 -1.25 -20.79
CA LEU A 39 -0.13 -1.76 -22.16
C LEU A 39 0.26 -3.23 -22.24
N GLU A 40 1.12 -3.70 -21.34
CA GLU A 40 1.56 -5.10 -21.26
C GLU A 40 0.48 -5.98 -20.61
N GLU A 41 0.11 -5.69 -19.36
CA GLU A 41 -0.74 -6.54 -18.53
C GLU A 41 -2.23 -6.46 -18.92
N MET A 42 -2.65 -5.36 -19.55
CA MET A 42 -4.02 -5.16 -20.05
C MET A 42 -4.09 -5.12 -21.57
N SER A 43 -3.10 -5.67 -22.28
CA SER A 43 -3.03 -5.74 -23.75
C SER A 43 -4.30 -6.29 -24.41
N GLY A 44 -5.03 -7.19 -23.74
CA GLY A 44 -6.33 -7.69 -24.18
C GLY A 44 -7.36 -6.57 -24.41
N CYS A 45 -7.43 -5.59 -23.52
CA CYS A 45 -8.35 -4.46 -23.65
C CYS A 45 -8.00 -3.54 -24.83
N PHE A 46 -6.72 -3.47 -25.22
CA PHE A 46 -6.26 -2.62 -26.33
C PHE A 46 -6.34 -3.30 -27.70
N SER A 47 -6.47 -4.64 -27.73
CA SER A 47 -6.58 -5.42 -28.96
C SER A 47 -8.01 -5.88 -29.25
N ASP A 48 -8.91 -5.76 -28.28
CA ASP A 48 -10.33 -6.03 -28.44
C ASP A 48 -11.03 -4.88 -29.18
N ASP A 49 -11.74 -5.21 -30.26
CA ASP A 49 -12.38 -4.23 -31.15
C ASP A 49 -13.43 -3.37 -30.45
N ASP A 50 -13.97 -3.91 -29.38
CA ASP A 50 -15.05 -3.40 -28.59
C ASP A 50 -14.49 -2.48 -27.49
N ASP A 51 -13.44 -2.91 -26.80
CA ASP A 51 -12.94 -2.28 -25.58
C ASP A 51 -11.78 -1.28 -25.79
N GLN A 52 -11.06 -1.40 -26.91
CA GLN A 52 -9.87 -0.60 -27.22
C GLN A 52 -10.08 0.90 -27.04
N TYR A 53 -11.26 1.41 -27.42
CA TYR A 53 -11.53 2.85 -27.37
C TYR A 53 -11.59 3.35 -25.93
N GLU A 54 -12.24 2.61 -25.03
CA GLU A 54 -12.36 3.00 -23.62
C GLU A 54 -11.02 2.81 -22.90
N ALA A 55 -10.25 1.78 -23.26
CA ALA A 55 -8.88 1.56 -22.76
C ALA A 55 -7.93 2.72 -23.12
N TYR A 56 -7.90 3.14 -24.39
CA TYR A 56 -7.10 4.30 -24.81
C TYR A 56 -7.56 5.61 -24.17
N LEU A 57 -8.87 5.82 -23.99
CA LEU A 57 -9.40 6.99 -23.28
C LEU A 57 -8.93 7.00 -21.82
N ALA A 58 -8.95 5.85 -21.13
CA ALA A 58 -8.51 5.73 -19.74
C ALA A 58 -7.03 6.01 -19.58
N LEU A 59 -6.19 5.37 -20.41
CA LEU A 59 -4.74 5.56 -20.39
C LEU A 59 -4.38 7.03 -20.67
N ALA A 60 -4.90 7.61 -21.75
CA ALA A 60 -4.65 9.02 -22.09
C ALA A 60 -5.08 9.97 -20.96
N PHE A 61 -6.17 9.64 -20.27
CA PHE A 61 -6.64 10.44 -19.14
C PHE A 61 -5.68 10.38 -17.97
N ALA A 62 -5.25 9.17 -17.59
CA ALA A 62 -4.34 8.94 -16.48
C ALA A 62 -2.96 9.58 -16.71
N GLN A 63 -2.44 9.47 -17.94
CA GLN A 63 -1.21 10.15 -18.36
C GLN A 63 -1.35 11.68 -18.23
N TRP A 64 -2.44 12.26 -18.75
CA TRP A 64 -2.71 13.68 -18.61
C TRP A 64 -2.82 14.14 -17.14
N GLU A 65 -3.45 13.34 -16.28
CA GLU A 65 -3.55 13.62 -14.85
C GLU A 65 -2.20 13.63 -14.14
N THR A 66 -1.26 12.80 -14.59
CA THR A 66 0.09 12.70 -14.04
C THR A 66 1.11 13.62 -14.72
N GLN A 67 0.68 14.46 -15.68
CA GLN A 67 1.53 15.30 -16.54
C GLN A 67 2.54 14.51 -17.39
N TYR A 68 2.31 13.21 -17.58
CA TYR A 68 3.02 12.41 -18.56
C TYR A 68 2.28 12.48 -19.89
N LYS A 69 3.04 12.45 -20.98
CA LYS A 69 2.48 12.62 -22.31
C LYS A 69 3.15 11.64 -23.26
N ASP A 70 2.51 10.50 -23.45
CA ASP A 70 2.82 9.63 -24.57
C ASP A 70 2.12 10.17 -25.83
N VAL A 71 2.91 10.41 -26.88
CA VAL A 71 2.40 10.93 -28.15
C VAL A 71 1.55 9.88 -28.85
N GLY A 72 1.96 8.60 -28.81
CA GLY A 72 1.24 7.52 -29.49
C GLY A 72 -0.19 7.35 -28.95
N THR A 73 -0.32 7.29 -27.62
CA THR A 73 -1.63 7.22 -26.95
C THR A 73 -2.54 8.39 -27.32
N ILE A 74 -2.02 9.62 -27.37
CA ILE A 74 -2.82 10.81 -27.70
C ILE A 74 -3.23 10.84 -29.17
N GLU A 75 -2.31 10.47 -30.07
CA GLU A 75 -2.58 10.39 -31.51
C GLU A 75 -3.67 9.35 -31.81
N GLU A 76 -3.65 8.21 -31.12
CA GLU A 76 -4.66 7.18 -31.29
C GLU A 76 -6.04 7.64 -30.81
N VAL A 77 -6.10 8.30 -29.64
CA VAL A 77 -7.34 8.93 -29.14
C VAL A 77 -7.86 10.00 -30.11
N GLU A 78 -6.98 10.83 -30.65
CA GLU A 78 -7.36 11.83 -31.64
C GLU A 78 -7.90 11.19 -32.92
N ARG A 79 -7.25 10.12 -33.40
CA ARG A 79 -7.60 9.39 -34.62
C ARG A 79 -9.03 8.85 -34.53
N PHE A 80 -9.35 8.00 -33.55
CA PHE A 80 -10.66 7.35 -33.50
C PHE A 80 -11.80 8.31 -33.14
N ILE A 81 -11.53 9.40 -32.40
CA ILE A 81 -12.53 10.44 -32.13
C ILE A 81 -12.84 11.20 -33.44
N SER A 82 -11.82 11.49 -34.24
CA SER A 82 -11.96 12.25 -35.49
C SER A 82 -12.60 11.41 -36.60
N THR A 83 -12.25 10.13 -36.72
CA THR A 83 -12.85 9.21 -37.69
C THR A 83 -14.23 8.70 -37.26
N GLY A 84 -14.60 8.91 -36.00
CA GLY A 84 -15.87 8.48 -35.41
C GLY A 84 -15.98 6.97 -35.18
N GLU A 85 -14.86 6.25 -35.14
CA GLU A 85 -14.80 4.79 -34.90
C GLU A 85 -15.42 4.42 -33.55
N SER A 86 -15.00 5.08 -32.47
CA SER A 86 -15.58 4.88 -31.13
C SER A 86 -17.11 5.09 -31.11
N LEU A 87 -17.63 6.04 -31.90
CA LEU A 87 -19.08 6.25 -32.00
C LEU A 87 -19.79 5.16 -32.81
N ARG A 88 -19.14 4.59 -33.82
CA ARG A 88 -19.69 3.44 -34.57
C ARG A 88 -19.75 2.20 -33.69
N ASN A 89 -18.70 1.95 -32.90
CA ASN A 89 -18.69 0.89 -31.90
C ASN A 89 -19.87 1.05 -30.92
N TRP A 90 -20.01 2.24 -30.33
CA TRP A 90 -21.14 2.59 -29.45
C TRP A 90 -22.52 2.40 -30.10
N SER A 91 -22.65 2.71 -31.39
CA SER A 91 -23.88 2.48 -32.15
C SER A 91 -24.18 0.98 -32.30
N GLY A 92 -23.15 0.16 -32.54
CA GLY A 92 -23.28 -1.30 -32.68
C GLY A 92 -23.75 -1.99 -31.40
N ARG A 93 -23.40 -1.42 -30.24
CA ARG A 93 -23.82 -1.93 -28.93
C ARG A 93 -25.25 -1.51 -28.51
N GLY A 94 -25.96 -0.74 -29.35
CA GLY A 94 -27.37 -0.33 -29.11
C GLY A 94 -27.56 1.12 -28.68
N GLY A 95 -26.57 1.99 -28.88
CA GLY A 95 -26.69 3.42 -28.60
C GLY A 95 -27.70 4.14 -29.51
N ASP A 96 -28.71 4.78 -28.92
CA ASP A 96 -29.67 5.60 -29.68
C ASP A 96 -29.05 6.92 -30.18
N GLU A 97 -29.72 7.59 -31.12
CA GLU A 97 -29.21 8.83 -31.72
C GLU A 97 -29.00 9.97 -30.70
N THR A 98 -29.79 10.00 -29.64
CA THR A 98 -29.66 11.01 -28.59
C THR A 98 -28.44 10.74 -27.72
N LEU A 99 -28.18 9.48 -27.39
CA LEU A 99 -27.03 8.99 -26.65
C LEU A 99 -25.73 9.22 -27.45
N LEU A 100 -25.74 8.89 -28.75
CA LEU A 100 -24.61 9.11 -29.65
C LEU A 100 -24.25 10.60 -29.77
N LYS A 101 -25.25 11.50 -29.85
CA LYS A 101 -25.03 12.95 -29.82
C LYS A 101 -24.36 13.40 -28.51
N ARG A 102 -24.78 12.84 -27.37
CA ARG A 102 -24.19 13.14 -26.05
C ARG A 102 -22.77 12.58 -25.93
N ARG A 103 -22.53 11.34 -26.36
CA ARG A 103 -21.20 10.70 -26.38
C ARG A 103 -20.22 11.50 -27.25
N ARG A 104 -20.63 11.94 -28.44
CA ARG A 104 -19.80 12.80 -29.31
C ARG A 104 -19.36 14.08 -28.62
N ARG A 105 -20.27 14.75 -27.91
CA ARG A 105 -19.93 15.96 -27.14
C ARG A 105 -18.96 15.65 -26.00
N ALA A 106 -19.13 14.51 -25.32
CA ALA A 106 -18.22 14.06 -24.27
C ALA A 106 -16.82 13.79 -24.81
N LEU A 107 -16.68 13.04 -25.91
CA LEU A 107 -15.40 12.75 -26.58
C LEU A 107 -14.68 14.03 -27.03
N ASN A 108 -15.39 14.96 -27.68
CA ASN A 108 -14.81 16.24 -28.10
C ASN A 108 -14.40 17.11 -26.91
N SER A 109 -15.13 17.06 -25.80
CA SER A 109 -14.74 17.75 -24.58
C SER A 109 -13.51 17.11 -23.93
N PHE A 110 -13.44 15.79 -23.95
CA PHE A 110 -12.32 15.01 -23.45
C PHE A 110 -11.04 15.30 -24.24
N LEU A 111 -11.08 15.21 -25.57
CA LEU A 111 -9.93 15.50 -26.43
C LEU A 111 -9.39 16.92 -26.21
N ARG A 112 -10.28 17.92 -26.12
CA ARG A 112 -9.89 19.31 -25.79
C ARG A 112 -9.25 19.45 -24.42
N LYS A 113 -9.60 18.59 -23.45
CA LYS A 113 -9.04 18.57 -22.10
C LYS A 113 -7.63 18.01 -22.12
N ILE A 114 -7.44 16.79 -22.66
CA ILE A 114 -6.14 16.11 -22.64
C ILE A 114 -5.08 16.80 -23.52
N LYS A 115 -5.50 17.52 -24.57
CA LYS A 115 -4.59 18.34 -25.40
C LYS A 115 -4.02 19.56 -24.69
N LYS A 116 -4.68 20.05 -23.64
CA LYS A 116 -4.19 21.20 -22.87
C LYS A 116 -3.24 20.71 -21.79
N PRO A 117 -2.08 21.36 -21.55
CA PRO A 117 -1.23 20.98 -20.45
C PRO A 117 -1.97 21.13 -19.12
N ARG A 118 -1.88 20.10 -18.27
CA ARG A 118 -2.40 20.17 -16.91
C ARG A 118 -1.49 21.06 -16.05
N ARG A 119 -2.08 21.87 -15.17
CA ARG A 119 -1.32 22.79 -14.29
C ARG A 119 -0.46 22.08 -13.25
N SER A 120 -0.95 20.97 -12.71
CA SER A 120 -0.26 20.20 -11.66
C SER A 120 -0.58 18.72 -11.78
N LYS A 121 0.43 17.88 -11.62
CA LYS A 121 0.26 16.43 -11.52
C LYS A 121 -0.66 16.05 -10.36
N LYS A 122 -1.45 15.00 -10.56
CA LYS A 122 -2.22 14.35 -9.50
C LYS A 122 -1.23 13.79 -8.46
N ARG A 123 -1.53 14.01 -7.18
CA ARG A 123 -0.72 13.46 -6.09
C ARG A 123 -1.00 11.96 -5.98
N ARG A 124 0.03 11.19 -5.64
CA ARG A 124 -0.13 9.79 -5.24
C ARG A 124 -1.03 9.74 -4.00
N VAL A 125 -1.84 8.70 -3.92
CA VAL A 125 -2.57 8.37 -2.69
C VAL A 125 -1.55 7.77 -1.73
N HIS A 126 -1.34 8.44 -0.59
CA HIS A 126 -0.52 7.88 0.48
C HIS A 126 -1.36 6.85 1.21
N ILE A 127 -1.05 5.57 1.02
CA ILE A 127 -1.61 4.50 1.84
C ILE A 127 -0.87 4.55 3.17
N VAL A 128 -1.59 4.82 4.25
CA VAL A 128 -1.00 4.74 5.60
C VAL A 128 -0.82 3.25 5.89
N PRO A 129 0.41 2.76 6.11
CA PRO A 129 0.62 1.35 6.42
C PRO A 129 -0.14 0.98 7.69
N GLU A 130 -0.77 -0.20 7.69
CA GLU A 130 -1.49 -0.71 8.84
C GLU A 130 -0.51 -1.41 9.77
N PHE A 131 -0.31 -0.85 10.97
CA PHE A 131 0.49 -1.47 12.02
C PHE A 131 -0.41 -2.26 12.97
N GLN A 132 -0.01 -3.49 13.24
CA GLN A 132 -0.67 -4.37 14.21
C GLN A 132 0.35 -4.88 15.22
N GLU A 133 -0.05 -4.96 16.48
CA GLU A 133 0.78 -5.42 17.58
C GLU A 133 0.14 -6.67 18.19
N ALA A 134 0.89 -7.76 18.25
CA ALA A 134 0.49 -8.98 18.95
C ALA A 134 1.28 -9.09 20.25
N ILE A 135 0.61 -8.85 21.37
CA ILE A 135 1.22 -8.93 22.70
C ILE A 135 1.44 -10.41 23.06
N LEU A 136 2.70 -10.79 23.25
CA LEU A 136 3.10 -12.13 23.70
C LEU A 136 3.15 -12.20 25.22
N VAL A 137 3.69 -11.16 25.86
CA VAL A 137 3.84 -11.06 27.32
C VAL A 137 3.54 -9.63 27.74
N ASP A 138 2.70 -9.46 28.77
CA ASP A 138 2.49 -8.17 29.43
C ASP A 138 2.39 -8.40 30.95
N LEU A 139 3.40 -7.94 31.68
CA LEU A 139 3.58 -8.25 33.10
C LEU A 139 4.01 -7.02 33.90
N ILE A 140 3.19 -6.64 34.86
CA ILE A 140 3.51 -5.59 35.83
C ILE A 140 4.41 -6.17 36.92
N ALA A 141 5.45 -5.42 37.29
CA ALA A 141 6.36 -5.77 38.36
C ALA A 141 5.64 -5.76 39.73
N PRO A 142 6.11 -6.55 40.73
CA PRO A 142 5.46 -6.65 42.04
C PRO A 142 5.32 -5.32 42.82
N ASP A 143 6.14 -4.31 42.49
CA ASP A 143 6.07 -2.97 43.10
C ASP A 143 5.08 -2.03 42.39
N ASN A 144 4.45 -2.48 41.30
CA ASN A 144 3.56 -1.71 40.42
C ASN A 144 4.19 -0.44 39.83
N ARG A 145 5.52 -0.37 39.70
CA ARG A 145 6.22 0.83 39.18
C ARG A 145 6.68 0.69 37.74
N LYS A 146 6.72 -0.54 37.23
CA LYS A 146 7.23 -0.87 35.91
C LYS A 146 6.57 -2.13 35.37
N ALA A 147 6.61 -2.29 34.07
CA ALA A 147 6.05 -3.43 33.37
C ALA A 147 7.00 -3.92 32.27
N LEU A 148 6.99 -5.23 32.04
CA LEU A 148 7.57 -5.86 30.86
C LEU A 148 6.46 -6.01 29.83
N THR A 149 6.72 -5.57 28.60
CA THR A 149 5.89 -5.87 27.44
C THR A 149 6.76 -6.50 26.36
N ILE A 150 6.34 -7.65 25.84
CA ILE A 150 6.95 -8.32 24.69
C ILE A 150 5.87 -8.48 23.64
N GLN A 151 6.12 -7.99 22.43
CA GLN A 151 5.15 -7.97 21.36
C GLN A 151 5.79 -8.14 19.99
N GLU A 152 5.04 -8.77 19.10
CA GLU A 152 5.36 -8.86 17.68
C GLU A 152 4.69 -7.71 16.94
N ILE A 153 5.45 -7.04 16.08
CA ILE A 153 4.98 -5.93 15.26
C ILE A 153 4.80 -6.42 13.83
N TYR A 154 3.63 -6.15 13.26
CA TYR A 154 3.27 -6.46 11.89
C TYR A 154 2.96 -5.17 11.13
N MET A 155 3.35 -5.14 9.86
CA MET A 155 3.00 -4.09 8.91
C MET A 155 2.32 -4.73 7.71
N ASP A 156 1.08 -4.33 7.44
CA ASP A 156 0.26 -4.89 6.36
C ASP A 156 0.18 -6.43 6.40
N GLY A 157 0.01 -6.98 7.61
CA GLY A 157 -0.05 -8.42 7.87
C GLY A 157 1.28 -9.18 7.76
N ARG A 158 2.39 -8.50 7.45
CA ARG A 158 3.73 -9.09 7.42
C ARG A 158 4.45 -8.82 8.73
N PHE A 159 5.04 -9.86 9.31
CA PHE A 159 5.88 -9.73 10.48
C PHE A 159 7.07 -8.80 10.19
N ILE A 160 7.36 -7.90 11.11
CA ILE A 160 8.50 -7.00 11.05
C ILE A 160 9.57 -7.45 12.05
N HIS A 161 9.22 -7.47 13.34
CA HIS A 161 10.12 -7.92 14.40
C HIS A 161 9.35 -8.18 15.70
N THR A 162 9.98 -8.92 16.61
CA THR A 162 9.59 -9.02 18.01
C THR A 162 10.38 -7.99 18.81
N SER A 163 9.71 -7.22 19.67
CA SER A 163 10.34 -6.25 20.57
C SER A 163 9.97 -6.53 22.01
N ALA A 164 10.93 -6.38 22.90
CA ALA A 164 10.70 -6.45 24.34
C ALA A 164 11.14 -5.14 25.00
N MET A 165 10.29 -4.61 25.86
CA MET A 165 10.52 -3.34 26.54
C MET A 165 10.22 -3.47 28.03
N VAL A 166 10.99 -2.74 28.83
CA VAL A 166 10.62 -2.47 30.22
C VAL A 166 10.27 -1.00 30.33
N MET A 167 9.04 -0.73 30.78
CA MET A 167 8.47 0.61 30.88
C MET A 167 8.15 0.95 32.33
N TRP A 168 8.66 2.08 32.79
CA TRP A 168 8.25 2.80 33.98
C TRP A 168 7.17 3.83 33.64
N SER A 169 6.57 4.45 34.65
CA SER A 169 5.52 5.46 34.46
C SER A 169 5.92 6.67 33.62
N GLU A 170 7.21 7.04 33.62
CA GLU A 170 7.72 8.24 32.94
C GLU A 170 8.59 7.92 31.71
N GLY A 171 8.73 6.65 31.33
CA GLY A 171 9.57 6.23 30.21
C GLY A 171 10.13 4.84 30.41
N GLY A 172 11.12 4.47 29.62
CA GLY A 172 11.71 3.13 29.64
C GLY A 172 12.51 2.88 28.39
N GLY A 173 12.69 1.61 28.04
CA GLY A 173 13.47 1.27 26.88
C GLY A 173 13.31 -0.17 26.43
N SER A 174 13.75 -0.40 25.20
CA SER A 174 13.91 -1.73 24.64
C SER A 174 15.03 -2.49 25.38
N ILE A 175 14.77 -3.76 25.65
CA ILE A 175 15.74 -4.68 26.24
C ILE A 175 16.28 -5.66 25.20
N PHE A 176 15.46 -6.08 24.23
CA PHE A 176 15.91 -6.84 23.06
C PHE A 176 14.95 -6.69 21.87
N HIS A 177 15.47 -7.02 20.70
CA HIS A 177 14.72 -7.22 19.46
C HIS A 177 15.03 -8.59 18.86
N SER A 178 14.12 -9.14 18.07
CA SER A 178 14.36 -10.34 17.28
C SER A 178 13.68 -10.23 15.92
N ASP A 179 14.40 -10.62 14.87
CA ASP A 179 13.87 -10.71 13.50
C ASP A 179 13.15 -12.05 13.25
N ARG A 180 13.01 -12.87 14.30
CA ARG A 180 12.31 -14.15 14.26
C ARG A 180 10.89 -13.99 14.78
N SER A 181 9.93 -14.48 13.99
CA SER A 181 8.51 -14.56 14.34
C SER A 181 8.18 -15.88 15.05
N GLY A 182 7.10 -15.88 15.83
CA GLY A 182 6.57 -17.08 16.48
C GLY A 182 7.44 -17.56 17.64
N LEU A 183 8.07 -16.62 18.34
CA LEU A 183 8.84 -16.93 19.53
C LEU A 183 7.91 -17.41 20.65
N GLU A 184 8.22 -18.58 21.21
CA GLU A 184 7.54 -19.10 22.38
C GLU A 184 8.27 -18.56 23.62
N ILE A 185 7.71 -17.48 24.18
CA ILE A 185 8.33 -16.72 25.26
C ILE A 185 7.43 -16.80 26.50
N CYS A 186 8.05 -17.02 27.66
CA CYS A 186 7.44 -16.75 28.95
C CYS A 186 8.36 -15.87 29.80
N ALA A 187 7.79 -15.11 30.72
CA ALA A 187 8.57 -14.29 31.62
C ALA A 187 7.94 -14.24 33.00
N GLU A 188 8.75 -13.92 34.00
CA GLU A 188 8.32 -13.78 35.38
C GLU A 188 9.18 -12.76 36.12
N TRP A 189 8.55 -11.97 36.98
CA TRP A 189 9.24 -11.13 37.95
C TRP A 189 9.58 -11.97 39.19
N LEU A 190 10.86 -12.25 39.40
CA LEU A 190 11.36 -12.94 40.61
C LEU A 190 11.42 -12.01 41.83
N GLY A 191 11.32 -10.70 41.58
CA GLY A 191 11.20 -9.62 42.54
C GLY A 191 11.08 -8.30 41.79
N SER A 192 10.92 -7.19 42.49
CA SER A 192 10.78 -5.89 41.82
C SER A 192 11.98 -5.52 40.94
N GLN A 193 13.19 -6.01 41.25
CA GLN A 193 14.41 -5.69 40.50
C GLN A 193 15.01 -6.87 39.71
N ASN A 194 14.29 -8.00 39.64
CA ASN A 194 14.80 -9.20 38.96
C ASN A 194 13.72 -9.75 38.04
N LEU A 195 14.01 -9.69 36.74
CA LEU A 195 13.12 -10.16 35.68
C LEU A 195 13.80 -11.33 34.97
N GLN A 196 13.08 -12.44 34.87
CA GLN A 196 13.50 -13.62 34.11
C GLN A 196 12.65 -13.75 32.86
N ILE A 197 13.31 -13.96 31.72
CA ILE A 197 12.67 -14.18 30.42
C ILE A 197 13.19 -15.52 29.90
N CYS A 198 12.27 -16.38 29.47
CA CYS A 198 12.54 -17.75 29.03
C CYS A 198 12.06 -17.92 27.60
N PHE A 199 12.93 -18.45 26.75
CA PHE A 199 12.66 -18.79 25.36
C PHE A 199 12.61 -20.31 25.24
N LEU A 200 11.52 -20.82 24.68
CA LEU A 200 11.31 -22.27 24.53
C LEU A 200 11.78 -22.81 23.18
N ASN A 201 11.88 -21.95 22.18
CA ASN A 201 12.18 -22.35 20.80
C ASN A 201 13.23 -21.46 20.10
N ALA A 202 14.00 -20.67 20.85
CA ALA A 202 14.99 -19.74 20.32
C ALA A 202 16.27 -19.73 21.16
N GLY A 203 17.38 -19.35 20.51
CA GLY A 203 18.70 -19.18 21.12
C GLY A 203 19.06 -17.71 21.36
N GLU A 204 20.21 -17.46 21.99
CA GLU A 204 20.71 -16.10 22.21
C GLU A 204 21.05 -15.41 20.88
N GLU A 205 21.50 -16.17 19.88
CA GLU A 205 21.80 -15.72 18.53
C GLU A 205 20.60 -15.19 17.75
N ASP A 206 19.38 -15.56 18.16
CA ASP A 206 18.14 -15.04 17.57
C ASP A 206 17.79 -13.63 18.10
N LEU A 207 18.52 -13.15 19.11
CA LEU A 207 18.25 -11.87 19.78
C LEU A 207 19.32 -10.83 19.44
N SER A 208 18.84 -9.61 19.25
CA SER A 208 19.65 -8.41 19.15
C SER A 208 19.42 -7.51 20.35
N PHE A 209 20.49 -7.22 21.08
CA PHE A 209 20.43 -6.34 22.25
C PHE A 209 20.87 -4.91 21.88
N GLY A 210 20.28 -3.94 22.55
CA GLY A 210 20.65 -2.53 22.39
C GLY A 210 22.05 -2.20 22.92
N ILE A 211 22.42 -0.92 22.81
CA ILE A 211 23.69 -0.41 23.35
C ILE A 211 23.63 -0.43 24.88
N GLY A 212 24.54 -1.17 25.52
CA GLY A 212 24.65 -1.22 26.98
C GLY A 212 24.88 -2.64 27.49
N ASN A 213 24.53 -2.85 28.75
CA ASN A 213 24.54 -4.18 29.35
C ASN A 213 23.23 -4.91 28.99
N PRO A 214 23.27 -6.01 28.21
CA PRO A 214 22.06 -6.72 27.80
C PRO A 214 21.29 -7.33 28.98
N ASN A 215 21.98 -7.55 30.11
CA ASN A 215 21.42 -8.15 31.31
C ASN A 215 20.86 -7.12 32.31
N GLU A 216 20.64 -5.87 31.88
CA GLU A 216 20.17 -4.80 32.74
C GLU A 216 19.23 -3.84 31.97
N ALA A 217 18.06 -3.58 32.54
CA ALA A 217 17.23 -2.44 32.16
C ALA A 217 17.37 -1.34 33.20
N PHE A 218 17.49 -0.09 32.74
CA PHE A 218 17.72 1.06 33.61
C PHE A 218 16.87 2.25 33.20
N PHE A 219 16.25 2.91 34.17
CA PHE A 219 15.56 4.17 33.95
C PHE A 219 15.64 5.05 35.21
N CYS A 220 16.13 6.29 35.06
CA CYS A 220 16.17 7.32 36.12
C CYS A 220 16.66 6.85 37.50
N GLY A 221 17.70 6.00 37.56
CA GLY A 221 18.27 5.51 38.82
C GLY A 221 17.73 4.15 39.28
N ASP A 222 16.63 3.68 38.69
CA ASP A 222 16.06 2.35 38.96
C ASP A 222 16.66 1.31 38.00
N ARG A 223 17.09 0.17 38.56
CA ARG A 223 17.81 -0.90 37.83
C ARG A 223 17.08 -2.22 37.99
N VAL A 224 16.80 -2.86 36.86
CA VAL A 224 16.27 -4.23 36.78
C VAL A 224 17.33 -5.13 36.19
N LYS A 225 17.69 -6.18 36.93
CA LYS A 225 18.51 -7.26 36.41
C LYS A 225 17.67 -8.16 35.53
N LEU A 226 18.15 -8.40 34.31
CA LEU A 226 17.54 -9.27 33.33
C LEU A 226 18.29 -10.61 33.30
N VAL A 227 17.55 -11.71 33.28
CA VAL A 227 18.09 -13.06 33.13
C VAL A 227 17.36 -13.74 31.99
N TYR A 228 18.09 -14.06 30.93
CA TYR A 228 17.58 -14.83 29.80
C TYR A 228 17.88 -16.32 29.99
N LYS A 229 16.88 -17.16 29.76
CA LYS A 229 17.03 -18.62 29.73
C LYS A 229 16.56 -19.12 28.36
N PHE A 230 17.36 -19.98 27.75
CA PHE A 230 17.06 -20.60 26.48
C PHE A 230 16.93 -22.11 26.72
N SER A 231 15.89 -22.72 26.17
CA SER A 231 15.71 -24.17 26.21
C SER A 231 16.44 -24.79 25.01
N ASP A 232 17.22 -25.84 25.26
CA ASP A 232 17.86 -26.65 24.21
C ASP A 232 16.84 -27.49 23.42
#